data_AF-A0A2S9F4M3-F1
#
_entry.id   AF-A0A2S9F4M3-F1
#
_cell.length_a   1.000
_cell.length_b   1.000
_cell.length_c   1.000
_cell.angle_alpha   90.00
_cell.angle_beta   90.00
_cell.angle_gamma   90.00
#
_symmetry.space_group_name_H-M   'P 1'
#
loop_
_entity.id
_entity.type
_entity.pdbx_description
1 polymer ?
#
loop_
_entity_poly.entity_id
_entity_poly.type
_entity_poly.pdbx_seq_one_letter_code
_entity_poly.pdbx_strand_id
1 'polypeptide(L)' 'MAVLTDEQVDARLPELNGWERSDGALRRSVKFPAFLDGIDAVKRVAEHAEAEDHHPDIDIRWRT' A
#
# COMPACT_ATOMS: atom_id res chain seq x y z
N MET A 1 -10.30 14.85 -0.53
CA MET A 1 -11.22 13.82 -1.08
C MET A 1 -12.22 13.40 -0.02
N ALA A 2 -13.40 12.92 -0.40
CA ALA A 2 -14.37 12.37 0.55
C ALA A 2 -13.97 10.94 0.96
N VAL A 3 -14.10 10.62 2.24
CA VAL A 3 -13.82 9.27 2.77
C VAL A 3 -14.93 8.33 2.29
N LEU A 4 -14.54 7.17 1.77
CA LEU A 4 -15.49 6.13 1.35
C LEU A 4 -16.19 5.52 2.56
N THR A 5 -17.44 5.08 2.38
CA THR A 5 -18.13 4.29 3.40
C THR A 5 -17.57 2.88 3.48
N ASP A 6 -17.81 2.19 4.58
CA ASP A 6 -17.37 0.81 4.79
C ASP A 6 -17.86 -0.12 3.67
N GLU A 7 -19.13 0.02 3.29
CA GLU A 7 -19.75 -0.74 2.20
C GLU A 7 -19.07 -0.50 0.85
N GLN A 8 -18.63 0.74 0.58
CA GLN A 8 -17.91 1.09 -0.64
C GLN A 8 -16.50 0.50 -0.67
N VAL A 9 -15.82 0.46 0.49
CA VAL A 9 -14.51 -0.19 0.61
C VAL A 9 -14.66 -1.70 0.43
N ASP A 10 -15.60 -2.32 1.14
CA ASP A 10 -15.81 -3.77 1.14
C ASP A 10 -16.24 -4.28 -0.25
N ALA A 11 -16.98 -3.48 -1.01
CA ALA A 11 -17.34 -3.81 -2.39
C ALA A 11 -16.13 -3.83 -3.35
N ARG A 12 -15.11 -3.01 -3.12
CA ARG A 12 -13.92 -2.89 -3.99
C ARG A 12 -12.72 -3.72 -3.52
N LEU A 13 -12.64 -4.03 -2.23
CA LEU A 13 -11.54 -4.78 -1.64
C LEU A 13 -11.23 -6.11 -2.36
N PRO A 14 -12.22 -6.91 -2.83
CA PRO A 14 -11.95 -8.14 -3.56
C PRO A 14 -11.15 -7.96 -4.86
N GLU A 15 -11.14 -6.76 -5.44
CA GLU A 15 -10.38 -6.43 -6.66
C GLU A 15 -8.90 -6.10 -6.35
N LEU A 16 -8.58 -5.80 -5.08
CA LEU A 16 -7.26 -5.40 -4.61
C LEU A 16 -6.49 -6.59 -4.05
N ASN A 17 -6.01 -7.47 -4.94
CA ASN A 17 -5.29 -8.68 -4.56
C ASN A 17 -4.15 -8.45 -3.55
N GLY A 18 -4.22 -9.14 -2.41
CA GLY A 18 -3.23 -9.06 -1.33
C GLY A 18 -3.34 -7.84 -0.43
N TRP A 19 -4.35 -6.98 -0.65
CA TRP A 19 -4.71 -5.92 0.29
C TRP A 19 -5.75 -6.41 1.27
N GLU A 20 -5.61 -5.96 2.51
CA GLU A 20 -6.52 -6.24 3.60
C GLU A 20 -6.93 -4.93 4.26
N ARG A 21 -8.15 -4.89 4.79
CA ARG A 21 -8.63 -3.76 5.57
C ARG A 21 -8.39 -4.02 7.05
N SER A 22 -7.73 -3.09 7.73
CA SER A 22 -7.43 -3.19 9.16
C SER A 22 -7.25 -1.80 9.75
N ASP A 23 -7.88 -1.56 10.90
CA ASP A 23 -7.83 -0.31 11.67
C ASP A 23 -8.11 0.96 10.83
N GLY A 24 -9.11 0.90 9.94
CA GLY A 24 -9.48 2.04 9.09
C GLY A 24 -8.52 2.30 7.93
N ALA A 25 -7.52 1.44 7.71
CA ALA A 25 -6.56 1.54 6.62
C ALA A 25 -6.59 0.28 5.73
N LEU A 26 -6.11 0.43 4.49
CA LEU A 26 -5.75 -0.71 3.66
C LEU A 26 -4.27 -1.02 3.87
N ARG A 27 -3.94 -2.29 4.06
CA ARG A 27 -2.57 -2.77 4.29
C ARG A 27 -2.24 -3.90 3.34
N ARG A 28 -0.96 -3.96 2.94
CA ARG A 28 -0.42 -5.05 2.12
C ARG A 28 1.05 -5.25 2.44
N SER A 29 1.44 -6.51 2.56
CA SER A 29 2.85 -6.92 2.67
C SER A 29 3.31 -7.51 1.35
N VAL A 30 4.48 -7.09 0.87
CA VAL A 30 5.05 -7.57 -0.41
C VAL A 30 6.43 -8.14 -0.15
N LYS A 31 6.66 -9.39 -0.56
CA LYS A 31 7.97 -10.04 -0.41
C LYS A 31 8.80 -9.89 -1.68
N PHE A 32 10.03 -9.40 -1.54
CA PHE A 32 10.99 -9.23 -2.63
C PHE A 32 12.08 -10.32 -2.64
N PRO A 33 12.75 -10.57 -3.78
CA PRO A 33 13.86 -11.53 -3.86
C PRO A 33 15.07 -11.13 -2.99
N ALA A 34 15.43 -9.84 -2.98
CA ALA A 34 16.48 -9.24 -2.16
C ALA A 34 16.04 -7.92 -1.51
N PHE A 35 16.82 -7.43 -0.52
CA PHE A 35 16.53 -6.16 0.17
C PHE A 35 16.53 -4.96 -0.79
N LEU A 36 17.53 -4.88 -1.69
CA LEU A 36 17.63 -3.77 -2.64
C LEU A 36 16.45 -3.73 -3.63
N ASP A 37 15.88 -4.87 -4.02
CA ASP A 37 14.66 -4.91 -4.84
C ASP A 37 13.46 -4.24 -4.13
N GLY A 38 13.38 -4.40 -2.80
CA GLY A 38 12.39 -3.74 -1.96
C GLY A 38 12.61 -2.23 -1.88
N ILE A 39 13.86 -1.78 -1.74
CA ILE A 39 14.20 -0.35 -1.75
C ILE A 39 13.82 0.29 -3.09
N ASP A 40 14.08 -0.38 -4.22
CA ASP A 40 13.70 0.11 -5.55
C ASP A 40 12.17 0.16 -5.73
N ALA A 41 11.42 -0.73 -5.08
CA ALA A 41 9.97 -0.66 -5.05
C ALA A 41 9.47 0.53 -4.21
N VAL A 42 10.05 0.75 -3.03
CA VAL A 42 9.71 1.90 -2.16
C VAL A 42 9.96 3.22 -2.88
N LYS A 43 11.07 3.34 -3.62
CA LYS A 43 11.35 4.55 -4.42
C LYS A 43 10.24 4.85 -5.42
N ARG A 44 9.79 3.86 -6.18
CA ARG A 44 8.70 4.02 -7.16
C ARG A 44 7.39 4.41 -6.49
N VAL A 45 7.07 3.82 -5.34
CA VAL A 45 5.89 4.20 -4.54
C VAL A 45 6.01 5.66 -4.08
N ALA A 46 7.17 6.09 -3.59
CA ALA A 46 7.39 7.46 -3.12
C ALA A 46 7.23 8.50 -4.24
N GLU A 47 7.70 8.21 -5.45
CA GLU A 47 7.52 9.07 -6.63
C GLU A 47 6.03 9.27 -6.95
N HIS A 48 5.22 8.20 -6.90
CA HIS A 48 3.77 8.29 -7.09
C HIS A 48 3.06 9.02 -5.93
N ALA A 49 3.45 8.72 -4.69
CA ALA A 49 2.89 9.35 -3.51
C ALA A 49 3.09 10.87 -3.50
N GLU A 50 4.27 11.33 -3.90
CA GLU A 50 4.59 12.76 -3.98
C GLU A 50 3.79 13.47 -5.09
N ALA A 51 3.64 12.83 -6.25
CA ALA A 51 2.86 13.40 -7.35
C ALA A 51 1.37 13.56 -7.00
N GLU A 52 0.83 12.69 -6.16
CA GLU A 52 -0.58 12.68 -5.74
C GLU A 52 -0.82 13.42 -4.40
N ASP A 53 0.22 13.95 -3.76
CA ASP A 53 0.16 14.51 -2.39
C ASP A 53 -0.55 13.56 -1.40
N HIS A 54 -0.22 12.27 -1.50
CA HIS A 54 -0.84 11.21 -0.70
C HIS A 54 0.18 10.15 -0.29
N HIS A 55 0.73 10.34 0.91
CA HIS A 55 1.85 9.55 1.41
C HIS A 55 1.39 8.33 2.23
N PRO A 56 1.82 7.11 1.88
CA PRO A 56 1.58 5.93 2.70
C PRO A 56 2.58 5.82 3.84
N ASP A 57 2.22 5.09 4.90
CA ASP A 57 3.18 4.56 5.85
C ASP A 57 3.87 3.32 5.25
N ILE A 58 5.21 3.31 5.22
CA ILE A 58 6.01 2.20 4.67
C ILE A 58 6.91 1.65 5.78
N ASP A 59 6.75 0.36 6.09
CA ASP A 59 7.67 -0.41 6.94
C ASP A 59 8.57 -1.26 6.04
N ILE A 60 9.87 -1.34 6.37
CA ILE A 60 10.86 -2.09 5.60
C ILE A 60 11.58 -3.05 6.54
N ARG A 61 11.36 -4.36 6.35
CA ARG A 61 11.95 -5.44 7.13
C ARG A 61 12.62 -6.45 6.22
N TRP A 62 13.89 -6.20 5.89
CA TRP A 62 14.71 -7.05 5.00
C TRP A 62 14.06 -7.30 3.63
N ARG A 63 13.22 -8.33 3.48
CA ARG A 63 12.59 -8.65 2.19
C ARG A 63 11.09 -8.42 2.17
N THR A 64 10.54 -7.79 3.19
CA THR A 64 9.11 -7.50 3.34
C THR A 64 8.88 -6.10 3.83
#